data_AF-A0A351YWM6-F1
#
_entry.id   AF-A0A351YWM6-F1
#
_cell.length_a   1.000
_cell.length_b   1.000
_cell.length_c   1.000
_cell.angle_alpha   90.00
_cell.angle_beta   90.00
_cell.angle_gamma   90.00
#
_symmetry.space_group_name_H-M   'P 1'
#
loop_
_entity.id
_entity.type
_entity.pdbx_description
1 polymer ?
#
loop_
_entity_poly.entity_id
_entity_poly.type
_entity_poly.pdbx_seq_one_letter_code
_entity_poly.pdbx_strand_id
1 'polypeptide(L)'
;MGIIFLVAAFFFCIVAFFMGRPEAVKKTPLFKPSSFIFYLIGCLTFATGILFVTMRNELSKQAIQIIALVYLIILIVIFFIFIQMMGSKKK
;
A
#
# COMPACT_ATOMS: atom_id res chain seq x y z
N MET A 1 -8.67 15.44 1.74
CA MET A 1 -8.57 14.02 2.14
C MET A 1 -8.24 13.12 0.94
N GLY A 2 -9.11 12.96 -0.06
CA GLY A 2 -8.82 12.06 -1.21
C GLY A 2 -7.51 12.34 -1.97
N ILE A 3 -7.13 13.61 -2.17
CA ILE A 3 -5.85 13.98 -2.81
C ILE A 3 -4.64 13.48 -2.01
N ILE A 4 -4.72 13.43 -0.68
CA ILE A 4 -3.63 12.94 0.18
C ILE A 4 -3.39 11.44 -0.06
N PHE A 5 -4.47 10.67 -0.25
CA PHE A 5 -4.37 9.26 -0.62
C PHE A 5 -3.73 9.08 -1.99
N LEU A 6 -4.05 9.93 -2.97
CA LEU A 6 -3.41 9.87 -4.29
C LEU A 6 -1.90 10.15 -4.20
N VAL A 7 -1.49 11.18 -3.44
CA VAL A 7 -0.06 11.49 -3.23
C VAL A 7 0.65 10.35 -2.51
N ALA A 8 0.05 9.79 -1.47
CA ALA A 8 0.59 8.64 -0.75
C ALA A 8 0.71 7.40 -1.66
N ALA A 9 -0.26 7.16 -2.54
CA ALA A 9 -0.23 6.07 -3.50
C ALA A 9 0.96 6.19 -4.46
N PHE A 10 1.19 7.39 -5.00
CA PHE A 10 2.35 7.66 -5.85
C PHE A 10 3.66 7.41 -5.10
N PHE A 11 3.75 7.85 -3.84
CA PHE A 11 4.93 7.58 -3.01
C PHE A 11 5.19 6.08 -2.84
N PHE A 12 4.16 5.28 -2.51
CA PHE A 12 4.30 3.84 -2.39
C PHE A 12 4.69 3.15 -3.70
N CYS A 13 4.12 3.58 -4.83
CA CYS A 13 4.49 3.07 -6.15
C CYS A 13 5.95 3.39 -6.50
N ILE A 14 6.43 4.59 -6.18
CA ILE A 14 7.83 4.99 -6.38
C ILE A 14 8.76 4.12 -5.52
N VAL A 15 8.45 3.96 -4.23
CA VAL A 15 9.23 3.10 -3.32
C VAL A 15 9.27 1.66 -3.83
N ALA A 16 8.11 1.12 -4.24
CA ALA A 16 8.01 -0.20 -4.84
C ALA A 16 8.91 -0.36 -6.07
N PHE A 17 8.89 0.62 -6.97
CA PHE A 17 9.72 0.62 -8.17
C PHE A 17 11.21 0.63 -7.83
N PHE A 18 11.65 1.47 -6.89
CA PHE A 18 13.05 1.52 -6.46
C PHE A 18 13.50 0.20 -5.81
N MET A 19 12.67 -0.41 -4.96
CA MET A 19 12.96 -1.71 -4.35
C MET A 19 12.95 -2.86 -5.36
N GLY A 20 12.14 -2.76 -6.41
CA GLY A 20 11.98 -3.79 -7.44
C GLY A 20 13.09 -3.80 -8.49
N ARG A 21 13.98 -2.79 -8.51
CA ARG A 21 15.08 -2.73 -9.45
C ARG A 21 15.98 -3.96 -9.31
N PRO A 22 16.45 -4.57 -10.42
CA PRO A 22 17.27 -5.77 -10.39
C PRO A 22 18.53 -5.61 -9.51
N GLU A 23 19.12 -4.42 -9.51
CA GLU A 23 20.30 -4.06 -8.72
C GLU A 23 20.02 -4.08 -7.20
N ALA A 24 18.86 -3.57 -6.79
CA ALA A 24 18.44 -3.54 -5.39
C ALA A 24 18.06 -4.93 -4.88
N VAL A 25 17.35 -5.71 -5.72
CA VAL A 25 16.98 -7.10 -5.42
C VAL A 25 18.21 -8.01 -5.30
N LYS A 26 19.24 -7.81 -6.15
CA LYS A 26 20.51 -8.55 -6.05
C LYS A 26 21.24 -8.28 -4.72
N LYS A 27 21.22 -7.04 -4.22
CA LYS A 27 21.81 -6.66 -2.93
C LYS A 27 20.98 -7.14 -1.74
N THR A 28 19.65 -7.18 -1.88
CA THR A 28 18.75 -7.61 -0.82
C THR A 28 17.60 -8.42 -1.41
N PRO A 29 17.69 -9.77 -1.41
CA PRO A 29 16.71 -10.63 -2.07
C PRO A 29 15.27 -10.49 -1.54
N LEU A 30 15.13 -10.04 -0.28
CA LEU A 30 13.83 -9.72 0.33
C LEU A 30 13.11 -8.56 -0.39
N PHE A 31 13.83 -7.71 -1.13
CA PHE A 31 13.23 -6.57 -1.81
C PHE A 31 12.33 -6.96 -2.97
N LYS A 32 12.46 -8.17 -3.55
CA LYS A 32 11.57 -8.64 -4.61
C LYS A 32 10.11 -8.79 -4.11
N PRO A 33 9.83 -9.59 -3.06
CA PRO A 33 8.48 -9.66 -2.52
C PRO A 33 8.04 -8.37 -1.83
N SER A 34 8.94 -7.64 -1.17
CA SER A 34 8.62 -6.35 -0.55
C SER A 34 8.18 -5.31 -1.59
N SER A 35 8.88 -5.23 -2.72
CA SER A 35 8.52 -4.35 -3.84
C SER A 35 7.10 -4.63 -4.34
N PHE A 36 6.77 -5.92 -4.52
CA PHE A 36 5.43 -6.32 -4.91
C PHE A 36 4.36 -5.91 -3.88
N ILE A 37 4.65 -6.08 -2.59
CA ILE A 37 3.76 -5.68 -1.49
C ILE A 37 3.53 -4.16 -1.50
N PHE A 38 4.59 -3.36 -1.60
CA PHE A 38 4.50 -1.89 -1.64
C PHE A 38 3.75 -1.40 -2.88
N TYR A 39 3.93 -2.07 -4.02
CA TYR A 39 3.17 -1.79 -5.24
C TYR A 39 1.67 -2.02 -5.03
N LEU A 40 1.32 -3.15 -4.41
CA LEU A 40 -0.07 -3.53 -4.14
C LEU A 40 -0.74 -2.55 -3.16
N ILE A 41 -0.03 -2.10 -2.12
CA ILE A 41 -0.47 -1.01 -1.23
C ILE A 41 -0.71 0.26 -2.04
N GLY A 42 0.25 0.65 -2.89
CA GLY A 42 0.13 1.84 -3.74
C GLY A 42 -1.12 1.81 -4.62
N CYS A 43 -1.39 0.70 -5.31
CA CYS A 43 -2.59 0.53 -6.12
C CYS A 43 -3.89 0.63 -5.32
N LEU A 44 -3.95 0.00 -4.14
CA LEU A 44 -5.14 0.08 -3.27
C LEU A 44 -5.36 1.51 -2.77
N THR A 45 -4.29 2.17 -2.33
CA THR A 45 -4.32 3.56 -1.88
C THR A 45 -4.80 4.49 -2.99
N PHE A 46 -4.38 4.24 -4.24
CA PHE A 46 -4.80 5.01 -5.40
C PHE A 46 -6.29 4.82 -5.68
N ALA A 47 -6.78 3.58 -5.69
CA ALA A 47 -8.19 3.26 -5.91
C ALA A 47 -9.07 3.91 -4.83
N THR A 48 -8.69 3.80 -3.55
CA THR A 48 -9.39 4.46 -2.45
C THR A 48 -9.36 5.98 -2.62
N GLY A 49 -8.21 6.56 -3.00
CA GLY A 49 -8.07 7.98 -3.27
C GLY A 49 -8.98 8.47 -4.39
N ILE A 50 -9.07 7.74 -5.50
CA ILE A 50 -9.97 8.05 -6.62
C ILE A 50 -11.42 8.02 -6.14
N LEU A 51 -11.86 6.94 -5.50
CA LEU A 51 -13.23 6.81 -4.99
C LEU A 51 -13.60 7.97 -4.06
N PHE A 52 -12.67 8.40 -3.21
CA PHE A 52 -12.88 9.52 -2.30
C PHE A 52 -12.97 10.87 -3.01
N VAL A 53 -12.30 11.03 -4.16
CA VAL A 53 -12.34 12.25 -4.98
C VAL A 53 -13.60 12.28 -5.83
N THR A 54 -13.95 11.17 -6.49
CA THR A 54 -15.08 11.10 -7.43
C THR A 54 -16.43 11.05 -6.72
N MET A 55 -16.54 10.31 -5.60
CA MET A 55 -17.81 10.12 -4.89
C MET A 55 -17.93 11.02 -3.63
N ARG A 56 -17.08 12.05 -3.53
CA ARG A 56 -16.98 12.94 -2.35
C ARG A 56 -18.32 13.55 -1.92
N ASN A 57 -19.20 13.84 -2.88
CA ASN A 57 -20.47 14.52 -2.64
C ASN A 57 -21.63 13.53 -2.38
N GLU A 58 -21.45 12.25 -2.68
CA GLU A 58 -22.50 11.22 -2.57
C GLU A 58 -22.26 10.24 -1.42
N LEU A 59 -21.01 10.13 -0.95
CA LEU A 59 -20.64 9.25 0.14
C LEU A 59 -21.08 9.80 1.50
N SER A 60 -21.90 9.04 2.21
CA SER A 60 -22.25 9.33 3.60
C SER A 60 -21.01 9.26 4.51
N LYS A 61 -21.00 10.03 5.61
CA LYS A 61 -19.90 10.02 6.60
C LYS A 61 -19.60 8.62 7.14
N GLN A 62 -20.60 7.75 7.25
CA GLN A 62 -20.44 6.36 7.66
C GLN A 62 -19.73 5.51 6.61
N ALA A 63 -20.06 5.67 5.32
CA ALA A 63 -19.39 4.93 4.25
C ALA A 63 -17.90 5.27 4.16
N ILE A 64 -17.56 6.56 4.33
CA ILE A 64 -16.17 7.03 4.43
C ILE A 64 -15.42 6.36 5.59
N GLN A 65 -16.04 6.25 6.77
CA GLN A 65 -15.44 5.57 7.92
C GLN A 65 -15.24 4.08 7.67
N ILE A 66 -16.21 3.40 7.06
CA ILE A 66 -16.11 1.97 6.75
C ILE A 66 -14.97 1.73 5.75
N ILE A 67 -14.88 2.53 4.68
CA ILE A 67 -13.81 2.43 3.68
C ILE A 67 -12.43 2.65 4.34
N ALA A 68 -12.31 3.65 5.21
CA ALA A 68 -11.07 3.91 5.93
C ALA A 68 -10.70 2.75 6.89
N LEU A 69 -11.69 2.18 7.59
CA LEU A 69 -11.48 1.04 8.48
C LEU A 69 -11.02 -0.21 7.71
N VAL A 70 -11.68 -0.53 6.60
CA VAL A 70 -11.31 -1.65 5.72
C VAL A 70 -9.89 -1.47 5.17
N TYR A 71 -9.56 -0.26 4.72
CA TYR A 71 -8.21 0.08 4.25
C TYR A 71 -7.16 -0.11 5.36
N LEU A 72 -7.48 0.30 6.59
CA LEU A 72 -6.59 0.15 7.75
C LEU A 72 -6.38 -1.32 8.14
N ILE A 73 -7.44 -2.15 8.09
CA ILE A 73 -7.33 -3.60 8.29
C ILE A 73 -6.43 -4.23 7.23
N ILE A 74 -6.63 -3.88 5.95
CA ILE A 74 -5.81 -4.41 4.85
C ILE A 74 -4.33 -4.02 5.05
N LEU A 75 -4.05 -2.78 5.43
CA LEU A 75 -2.69 -2.33 5.74
C LEU A 75 -2.07 -3.14 6.89
N ILE A 76 -2.81 -3.41 7.96
CA ILE A 76 -2.32 -4.22 9.09
C ILE A 76 -2.00 -5.64 8.63
N VAL A 77 -2.88 -6.28 7.86
CA VAL A 77 -2.65 -7.64 7.33
C VAL A 77 -1.38 -7.67 6.48
N ILE A 78 -1.24 -6.71 5.56
CA ILE A 78 -0.06 -6.60 4.70
C ILE A 78 1.22 -6.38 5.52
N PHE A 79 1.15 -5.53 6.55
CA PHE A 79 2.27 -5.29 7.45
C PHE A 79 2.67 -6.55 8.23
N PHE A 80 1.69 -7.33 8.68
CA PHE A 80 1.94 -8.60 9.36
C PHE A 80 2.62 -9.62 8.43
N ILE A 81 2.17 -9.72 7.18
CA ILE A 81 2.82 -10.54 6.14
C ILE A 81 4.27 -10.08 5.96
N PHE A 82 4.50 -8.77 5.83
CA PHE A 82 5.84 -8.21 5.69
C PHE A 82 6.76 -8.54 6.87
N ILE A 83 6.28 -8.42 8.11
CA ILE A 83 7.02 -8.82 9.31
C ILE A 83 7.35 -10.31 9.29
N GLN A 84 6.38 -11.17 8.96
CA GLN A 84 6.63 -12.61 8.88
C GLN A 84 7.68 -12.95 7.82
N MET A 85 7.66 -12.27 6.67
CA MET A 85 8.67 -12.45 5.63
C MET A 85 10.08 -12.04 6.09
N MET A 86 10.21 -10.99 6.90
CA MET A 86 11.50 -10.61 7.51
C MET A 86 11.93 -11.55 8.64
N GLY A 87 11.01 -11.98 9.49
CA GLY A 87 11.27 -12.86 10.63
C GLY A 87 11.60 -14.30 10.23
N SER A 88 11.07 -14.78 9.11
CA SER A 88 11.30 -16.15 8.64
C SER A 88 12.72 -16.41 8.14
N LYS A 89 13.54 -15.39 7.91
CA LYS A 89 14.97 -15.53 7.55
C LYS A 89 15.91 -15.75 8.74
N LYS A 90 15.40 -15.82 9.97
CA LYS A 90 16.19 -16.09 11.19
C LYS A 90 16.23 -17.57 11.62
N LYS A 91 15.80 -18.50 10.77
CA LYS A 91 15.95 -19.95 11.00
C LYS A 91 16.85 -20.58 9.96
#